data_AF-A0A840C443-F1
#
_entry.id   AF-A0A840C443-F1
#
_cell.length_a   1.000
_cell.length_b   1.000
_cell.length_c   1.000
_cell.angle_alpha   90.00
_cell.angle_beta   90.00
_cell.angle_gamma   90.00
#
_symmetry.space_group_name_H-M   'P 1'
#
loop_
_entity.id
_entity.type
_entity.pdbx_description
1 polymer ?
#
loop_
_entity_poly.entity_id
_entity_poly.type
_entity_poly.pdbx_seq_one_letter_code
_entity_poly.pdbx_strand_id
1 'polypeptide(L)'
;MATRRVPDREAAKAARFTHQIVEHFRSDPQLAKSHAETRNGHVVKVLCWLALLRDAQNRSLPLPPRPRVTCEEAQWQHFRESHPRQAAHMLPGQIMVDGRYPWLYLKDAAHARDLQLLFAEVRALPANFNKADSAAEGKGLTEAFRAAGEYVLHGRGPLRQDITAAYRTLWVPGARAAYAAAEEQKRSRPSVPSPVYDLERNIVNLDEIEEAGQSQWDVHDQIRILMRYGASLDEAPPELRPHKMDEILGRP
;
A
#
# COMPACT_ATOMS: atom_id res chain seq x y z
N MET A 1 18.53 -24.95 46.10
CA MET A 1 17.58 -24.84 44.97
C MET A 1 16.84 -23.51 45.10
N ALA A 2 17.10 -22.56 44.20
CA ALA A 2 16.47 -21.25 44.24
C ALA A 2 15.01 -21.36 43.76
N THR A 3 14.06 -21.08 44.64
CA THR A 3 12.63 -20.99 44.31
C THR A 3 12.42 -19.83 43.33
N ARG A 4 12.01 -20.17 42.10
CA ARG A 4 11.63 -19.19 41.07
C ARG A 4 10.44 -18.40 41.61
N ARG A 5 10.66 -17.14 42.01
CA ARG A 5 9.59 -16.22 42.40
C ARG A 5 8.70 -15.97 41.19
N VAL A 6 7.46 -16.44 41.27
CA VAL A 6 6.42 -16.10 40.29
C VAL A 6 6.02 -14.65 40.55
N PRO A 7 5.95 -13.77 39.53
CA PRO A 7 5.50 -12.40 39.73
C PRO A 7 4.11 -12.38 40.35
N ASP A 8 3.85 -11.39 41.19
CA ASP A 8 2.51 -11.07 41.69
C ASP A 8 1.51 -11.06 40.51
N ARG A 9 0.30 -11.60 40.71
CA ARG A 9 -0.72 -11.71 39.65
C ARG A 9 -1.02 -10.35 39.01
N GLU A 10 -1.02 -9.30 39.81
CA GLU A 10 -1.21 -7.92 39.34
C GLU A 10 0.03 -7.40 38.60
N ALA A 11 1.25 -7.70 39.05
CA ALA A 11 2.48 -7.38 38.32
C ALA A 11 2.60 -8.14 36.98
N ALA A 12 2.10 -9.37 36.92
CA ALA A 12 2.04 -10.17 35.69
C ALA A 12 1.00 -9.62 34.70
N LYS A 13 -0.16 -9.15 35.18
CA LYS A 13 -1.14 -8.43 34.35
C LYS A 13 -0.59 -7.11 33.84
N ALA A 14 -0.01 -6.28 34.71
CA ALA A 14 0.61 -5.01 34.34
C ALA A 14 1.78 -5.19 33.35
N ALA A 15 2.62 -6.21 33.52
CA ALA A 15 3.68 -6.53 32.57
C ALA A 15 3.14 -7.02 31.21
N ARG A 16 2.07 -7.83 31.22
CA ARG A 16 1.41 -8.32 30.00
C ARG A 16 0.68 -7.18 29.27
N PHE A 17 0.10 -6.24 30.00
CA PHE A 17 -0.50 -5.02 29.50
C PHE A 17 0.53 -4.07 28.91
N THR A 18 1.61 -3.74 29.64
CA THR A 18 2.72 -2.95 29.11
C THR A 18 3.30 -3.62 27.85
N HIS A 19 3.40 -4.95 27.82
CA HIS A 19 3.84 -5.67 26.62
C HIS A 19 2.82 -5.56 25.47
N GLN A 20 1.52 -5.71 25.70
CA GLN A 20 0.47 -5.59 24.68
C GLN A 20 0.31 -4.15 24.17
N ILE A 21 0.28 -3.16 25.05
CA ILE A 21 0.35 -1.75 24.71
C ILE A 21 1.62 -1.49 23.90
N VAL A 22 2.79 -1.87 24.38
CA VAL A 22 4.04 -1.67 23.64
C VAL A 22 4.01 -2.42 22.30
N GLU A 23 3.41 -3.60 22.19
CA GLU A 23 3.26 -4.38 20.95
C GLU A 23 2.27 -3.73 19.96
N HIS A 24 1.13 -3.20 20.42
CA HIS A 24 0.19 -2.43 19.59
C HIS A 24 0.75 -1.06 19.20
N PHE A 25 1.47 -0.39 20.11
CA PHE A 25 2.24 0.80 19.78
C PHE A 25 3.40 0.50 18.81
N ARG A 26 3.90 -0.76 18.82
CA ARG A 26 4.84 -1.37 17.86
C ARG A 26 4.18 -2.01 16.63
N SER A 27 2.91 -1.73 16.30
CA SER A 27 2.40 -1.94 14.93
C SER A 27 3.30 -1.12 13.99
N ASP A 28 4.36 -1.74 13.46
CA ASP A 28 5.61 -1.03 13.19
C ASP A 28 5.36 0.14 12.22
N PRO A 29 5.37 1.40 12.71
CA PRO A 29 5.08 2.56 11.87
C PRO A 29 6.05 2.64 10.69
N GLN A 30 7.27 2.10 10.88
CA GLN A 30 8.26 1.97 9.84
C GLN A 30 7.85 0.92 8.80
N LEU A 31 7.24 -0.19 9.21
CA LEU A 31 6.75 -1.22 8.30
C LEU A 31 5.59 -0.71 7.43
N ALA A 32 4.63 0.03 8.01
CA ALA A 32 3.53 0.65 7.27
C ALA A 32 4.04 1.68 6.25
N LYS A 33 4.93 2.57 6.69
CA LYS A 33 5.57 3.56 5.81
C LYS A 33 6.36 2.88 4.69
N SER A 34 7.25 1.95 5.03
CA SER A 34 8.06 1.18 4.05
C SER A 34 7.21 0.44 3.03
N HIS A 35 6.10 -0.18 3.46
CA HIS A 35 5.21 -0.90 2.56
C HIS A 35 4.58 0.05 1.54
N ALA A 36 4.08 1.20 1.97
CA ALA A 36 3.50 2.19 1.06
C ALA A 36 4.55 2.90 0.17
N GLU A 37 5.75 3.15 0.67
CA GLU A 37 6.86 3.65 -0.16
C GLU A 37 7.21 2.65 -1.27
N THR A 38 7.24 1.35 -0.94
CA THR A 38 7.48 0.28 -1.92
C THR A 38 6.34 0.24 -2.96
N ARG A 39 5.08 0.36 -2.52
CA ARG A 39 3.91 0.48 -3.40
C ARG A 39 4.06 1.63 -4.38
N ASN A 40 4.46 2.81 -3.91
CA ASN A 40 4.64 3.99 -4.76
C ASN A 40 5.70 3.77 -5.83
N GLY A 41 6.82 3.13 -5.49
CA GLY A 41 7.84 2.71 -6.46
C GLY A 41 7.29 1.71 -7.49
N HIS A 42 6.49 0.73 -7.06
CA HIS A 42 5.87 -0.26 -7.93
C HIS A 42 4.84 0.38 -8.89
N VAL A 43 4.06 1.35 -8.41
CA VAL A 43 3.16 2.12 -9.27
C VAL A 43 3.94 2.78 -10.40
N VAL A 44 5.05 3.48 -10.10
CA VAL A 44 5.87 4.11 -11.15
C VAL A 44 6.42 3.09 -12.14
N LYS A 45 6.90 1.93 -11.67
CA LYS A 45 7.38 0.86 -12.56
C LYS A 45 6.28 0.38 -13.51
N VAL A 46 5.06 0.16 -13.01
CA VAL A 46 3.91 -0.21 -13.86
C VAL A 46 3.61 0.90 -14.87
N LEU A 47 3.62 2.17 -14.46
CA LEU A 47 3.42 3.29 -15.37
C LEU A 47 4.48 3.31 -16.49
N CYS A 48 5.76 3.08 -16.17
CA CYS A 48 6.82 2.95 -17.18
C CYS A 48 6.52 1.84 -18.19
N TRP A 49 6.15 0.64 -17.73
CA TRP A 49 5.83 -0.48 -18.61
C TRP A 49 4.61 -0.20 -19.49
N LEU A 50 3.56 0.42 -18.96
CA LEU A 50 2.39 0.84 -19.74
C LEU A 50 2.76 1.91 -20.78
N ALA A 51 3.69 2.81 -20.46
CA ALA A 51 4.17 3.83 -21.39
C ALA A 51 4.85 3.22 -22.63
N LEU A 52 5.56 2.10 -22.48
CA LEU A 52 6.20 1.40 -23.60
C LEU A 52 5.19 0.82 -24.59
N LEU A 53 3.99 0.45 -24.13
CA LEU A 53 2.92 -0.10 -24.98
C LEU A 53 2.34 0.93 -25.97
N ARG A 54 2.67 2.21 -25.83
CA ARG A 54 2.32 3.24 -26.82
C ARG A 54 2.99 2.98 -28.17
N ASP A 55 4.23 2.50 -28.14
CA ASP A 55 5.01 2.23 -29.35
C ASP A 55 4.72 0.82 -29.85
N ALA A 56 4.30 0.71 -31.11
CA ALA A 56 4.02 -0.56 -31.75
C ALA A 56 5.25 -1.49 -31.82
N GLN A 57 6.46 -0.95 -31.82
CA GLN A 57 7.70 -1.74 -31.84
C GLN A 57 7.91 -2.57 -30.58
N ASN A 58 7.37 -2.10 -29.44
CA ASN A 58 7.46 -2.79 -28.15
C ASN A 58 6.38 -3.87 -27.98
N ARG A 59 5.47 -4.03 -28.96
CA ARG A 59 4.29 -4.87 -28.82
C ARG A 59 4.37 -6.19 -29.57
N SER A 60 3.87 -7.25 -28.94
CA SER A 60 3.60 -8.55 -29.56
C SER A 60 2.19 -8.62 -30.17
N LEU A 61 1.27 -7.79 -29.69
CA LEU A 61 -0.14 -7.75 -30.09
C LEU A 61 -0.59 -6.32 -30.46
N PRO A 62 -1.53 -6.16 -31.40
CA PRO A 62 -2.08 -4.84 -31.70
C PRO A 62 -2.91 -4.31 -30.52
N LEU A 63 -2.85 -2.99 -30.31
CA LEU A 63 -3.75 -2.26 -29.41
C LEU A 63 -4.55 -1.24 -30.24
N PRO A 64 -5.84 -1.04 -29.94
CA PRO A 64 -6.61 0.04 -30.54
C PRO A 64 -6.03 1.41 -30.15
N PRO A 65 -6.38 2.50 -30.84
CA PRO A 65 -5.84 3.84 -30.57
C PRO A 65 -6.12 4.38 -29.16
N ARG A 66 -7.18 3.89 -28.51
CA ARG A 66 -7.58 4.23 -27.13
C ARG A 66 -8.03 2.96 -26.42
N PRO A 67 -7.09 2.13 -25.94
CA PRO A 67 -7.43 0.89 -25.25
C PRO A 67 -8.11 1.19 -23.93
N ARG A 68 -9.12 0.41 -23.58
CA ARG A 68 -9.81 0.51 -22.28
C ARG A 68 -8.88 0.03 -21.17
N VAL A 69 -8.74 0.83 -20.12
CA VAL A 69 -7.98 0.45 -18.93
C VAL A 69 -8.93 0.24 -17.75
N THR A 70 -8.89 -0.95 -17.16
CA THR A 70 -9.62 -1.30 -15.93
C THR A 70 -8.64 -1.72 -14.84
N CYS A 71 -9.08 -1.66 -13.59
CA CYS A 71 -8.34 -2.20 -12.46
C CYS A 71 -9.27 -3.15 -11.69
N GLU A 72 -8.90 -4.42 -11.66
CA GLU A 72 -9.62 -5.50 -10.98
C GLU A 72 -8.92 -5.86 -9.68
N GLU A 73 -9.51 -6.75 -8.88
CA GLU A 73 -8.85 -7.30 -7.69
C GLU A 73 -7.52 -8.00 -8.04
N ALA A 74 -6.56 -7.96 -7.14
CA ALA A 74 -5.27 -8.59 -7.36
C ALA A 74 -5.38 -10.13 -7.39
N GLN A 75 -4.96 -10.76 -8.49
CA GLN A 75 -5.16 -12.20 -8.73
C GLN A 75 -3.92 -13.05 -8.48
N TRP A 76 -2.72 -12.45 -8.53
CA TRP A 76 -1.45 -13.16 -8.50
C TRP A 76 -0.75 -12.92 -7.16
N GLN A 77 -0.06 -13.95 -6.64
CA GLN A 77 0.75 -13.86 -5.42
C GLN A 77 2.00 -14.72 -5.57
N HIS A 78 3.17 -14.16 -5.27
CA HIS A 78 4.45 -14.91 -5.27
C HIS A 78 4.48 -16.04 -4.23
N PHE A 79 3.90 -15.80 -3.05
CA PHE A 79 3.78 -16.80 -2.01
C PHE A 79 2.46 -16.65 -1.28
N ARG A 80 2.05 -17.73 -0.61
CA ARG A 80 0.94 -17.73 0.33
C ARG A 80 1.52 -17.70 1.74
N GLU A 81 0.92 -16.91 2.62
CA GLU A 81 1.32 -16.82 4.02
C GLU A 81 0.30 -17.55 4.89
N SER A 82 0.76 -18.16 5.99
CA SER A 82 -0.11 -18.78 6.98
C SER A 82 -0.33 -17.87 8.19
N HIS A 83 -1.46 -18.08 8.88
CA HIS A 83 -1.82 -17.34 10.08
C HIS A 83 -0.67 -17.33 11.11
N PRO A 84 -0.33 -16.20 11.75
CA PRO A 84 -1.12 -14.96 11.88
C PRO A 84 -0.84 -13.87 10.83
N ARG A 85 0.07 -14.10 9.88
CA ARG A 85 0.38 -13.13 8.80
C ARG A 85 -0.43 -13.43 7.55
N GLN A 86 -0.50 -12.45 6.67
CA GLN A 86 -1.16 -12.56 5.37
C GLN A 86 -0.24 -11.97 4.30
N ALA A 87 -0.35 -12.50 3.09
CA ALA A 87 0.28 -11.92 1.91
C ALA A 87 -0.51 -10.66 1.51
N ALA A 88 0.08 -9.49 1.71
CA ALA A 88 -0.50 -8.19 1.34
C ALA A 88 0.14 -7.70 0.04
N HIS A 89 -0.68 -7.37 -0.95
CA HIS A 89 -0.22 -6.92 -2.26
C HIS A 89 0.46 -5.54 -2.19
N MET A 90 1.54 -5.39 -2.97
CA MET A 90 2.17 -4.08 -3.11
C MET A 90 1.32 -3.13 -3.93
N LEU A 91 0.70 -3.60 -5.01
CA LEU A 91 -0.16 -2.79 -5.87
C LEU A 91 -1.63 -2.90 -5.44
N PRO A 92 -2.44 -1.84 -5.61
CA PRO A 92 -3.84 -1.80 -5.14
C PRO A 92 -4.82 -2.61 -6.01
N GLY A 93 -4.32 -3.46 -6.92
CA GLY A 93 -5.15 -4.22 -7.85
C GLY A 93 -4.39 -4.65 -9.11
N GLN A 94 -5.11 -5.27 -10.02
CA GLN A 94 -4.63 -5.79 -11.30
C GLN A 94 -5.10 -4.88 -12.44
N ILE A 95 -4.18 -4.14 -13.08
CA ILE A 95 -4.53 -3.41 -14.30
C ILE A 95 -4.77 -4.40 -15.43
N MET A 96 -5.82 -4.14 -16.21
CA MET A 96 -6.17 -4.82 -17.45
C MET A 96 -6.24 -3.80 -18.59
N VAL A 97 -5.79 -4.21 -19.77
CA VAL A 97 -5.78 -3.40 -21.01
C VAL A 97 -6.59 -4.16 -22.06
N ASP A 98 -7.74 -3.58 -22.43
CA ASP A 98 -8.76 -4.23 -23.28
C ASP A 98 -9.11 -5.65 -22.82
N GLY A 99 -9.31 -5.81 -21.51
CA GLY A 99 -9.69 -7.09 -20.89
C GLY A 99 -8.57 -8.13 -20.85
N ARG A 100 -7.31 -7.75 -21.07
CA ARG A 100 -6.14 -8.64 -21.00
C ARG A 100 -5.09 -8.09 -20.06
N TYR A 101 -4.26 -8.99 -19.52
CA TYR A 101 -3.12 -8.56 -18.72
C TYR A 101 -2.12 -7.76 -19.57
N PRO A 102 -1.58 -6.65 -19.06
CA PRO A 102 -0.73 -5.75 -19.84
C PRO A 102 0.57 -6.39 -20.31
N TRP A 103 1.12 -7.36 -19.56
CA TRP A 103 2.34 -8.08 -19.96
C TRP A 103 2.16 -8.93 -21.22
N LEU A 104 0.94 -9.32 -21.58
CA LEU A 104 0.68 -10.07 -22.81
C LEU A 104 0.91 -9.24 -24.07
N TYR A 105 0.91 -7.91 -23.95
CA TYR A 105 1.19 -7.02 -25.07
C TYR A 105 2.68 -6.75 -25.26
N LEU A 106 3.54 -7.02 -24.27
CA LEU A 106 4.98 -6.73 -24.38
C LEU A 106 5.66 -7.78 -25.28
N LYS A 107 6.48 -7.30 -26.22
CA LYS A 107 7.26 -8.14 -27.14
C LYS A 107 8.47 -8.79 -26.45
N ASP A 108 9.13 -8.04 -25.58
CA ASP A 108 10.26 -8.52 -24.81
C ASP A 108 9.77 -9.39 -23.64
N ALA A 109 10.22 -10.65 -23.60
CA ALA A 109 9.81 -11.61 -22.59
C ALA A 109 10.31 -11.26 -21.18
N ALA A 110 11.47 -10.62 -21.05
CA ALA A 110 11.97 -10.16 -19.76
C ALA A 110 11.10 -9.01 -19.23
N HIS A 111 10.78 -8.03 -20.07
CA HIS A 111 9.87 -6.93 -19.70
C HIS A 111 8.47 -7.44 -19.33
N ALA A 112 7.94 -8.39 -20.11
CA ALA A 112 6.66 -9.03 -19.80
C ALA A 112 6.69 -9.71 -18.42
N ARG A 113 7.78 -10.44 -18.13
CA ARG A 113 7.97 -11.11 -16.84
C ARG A 113 8.09 -10.11 -15.70
N ASP A 114 8.89 -9.06 -15.86
CA ASP A 114 9.08 -8.03 -14.83
C ASP A 114 7.76 -7.34 -14.49
N LEU A 115 6.94 -7.00 -15.50
CA LEU A 115 5.61 -6.44 -15.26
C LEU A 115 4.69 -7.43 -14.53
N GLN A 116 4.71 -8.71 -14.91
CA GLN A 116 3.91 -9.73 -14.23
C GLN A 116 4.32 -9.88 -12.76
N LEU A 117 5.62 -9.89 -12.47
CA LEU A 117 6.17 -10.01 -11.11
C LEU A 117 5.72 -8.83 -10.22
N LEU A 118 5.60 -7.61 -10.76
CA LEU A 118 5.11 -6.46 -9.99
C LEU A 118 3.69 -6.66 -9.45
N PHE A 119 2.80 -7.29 -10.22
CA PHE A 119 1.42 -7.59 -9.79
C PHE A 119 1.32 -8.78 -8.85
N ALA A 120 2.29 -9.69 -8.89
CA ALA A 120 2.36 -10.83 -7.99
C ALA A 120 3.11 -10.53 -6.68
N GLU A 121 3.79 -9.38 -6.59
CA GLU A 121 4.56 -9.02 -5.41
C GLU A 121 3.67 -8.80 -4.18
N VAL A 122 3.99 -9.53 -3.12
CA VAL A 122 3.32 -9.47 -1.83
C VAL A 122 4.35 -9.38 -0.71
N ARG A 123 3.95 -8.77 0.41
CA ARG A 123 4.72 -8.76 1.67
C ARG A 123 3.94 -9.51 2.73
N ALA A 124 4.61 -10.34 3.52
CA ALA A 124 4.00 -10.96 4.69
C ALA A 124 3.72 -9.88 5.72
N LEU A 125 2.47 -9.57 6.02
CA LEU A 125 2.07 -8.48 6.92
C LEU A 125 0.96 -8.95 7.88
N PRO A 126 0.78 -8.29 9.03
CA PRO A 126 -0.40 -8.52 9.88
C PRO A 126 -1.71 -8.29 9.11
N ALA A 127 -2.77 -9.01 9.47
CA ALA A 127 -4.07 -8.93 8.80
C ALA A 127 -4.68 -7.51 8.75
N ASN A 128 -4.30 -6.62 9.67
CA ASN A 128 -4.75 -5.22 9.68
C ASN A 128 -4.27 -4.43 8.45
N PHE A 129 -3.19 -4.85 7.77
CA PHE A 129 -2.75 -4.26 6.50
C PHE A 129 -3.77 -4.51 5.39
N ASN A 130 -4.16 -5.78 5.17
CA ASN A 130 -5.19 -6.12 4.18
C ASN A 130 -6.52 -5.42 4.48
N LYS A 131 -6.93 -5.31 5.76
CA LYS A 131 -8.14 -4.56 6.14
C LYS A 131 -8.05 -3.05 5.88
N ALA A 132 -6.85 -2.48 5.90
CA ALA A 132 -6.59 -1.09 5.56
C ALA A 132 -6.55 -0.89 4.04
N ASP A 133 -5.87 -1.78 3.33
CA ASP A 133 -5.79 -1.78 1.86
C ASP A 133 -7.18 -1.93 1.23
N SER A 134 -7.96 -2.94 1.62
CA SER A 134 -9.32 -3.12 1.10
C SER A 134 -10.24 -1.93 1.41
N ALA A 135 -10.00 -1.23 2.53
CA ALA A 135 -10.74 -0.01 2.82
C ALA A 135 -10.34 1.13 1.87
N ALA A 136 -9.06 1.33 1.61
CA ALA A 136 -8.58 2.34 0.67
C ALA A 136 -8.98 2.02 -0.78
N GLU A 137 -8.90 0.77 -1.20
CA GLU A 137 -9.37 0.29 -2.50
C GLU A 137 -10.85 0.59 -2.71
N GLY A 138 -11.69 0.26 -1.72
CA GLY A 138 -13.12 0.59 -1.71
C GLY A 138 -13.43 2.10 -1.64
N LYS A 139 -12.41 2.94 -1.44
CA LYS A 139 -12.52 4.42 -1.43
C LYS A 139 -11.81 5.10 -2.61
N GLY A 140 -11.40 4.33 -3.62
CA GLY A 140 -10.90 4.86 -4.89
C GLY A 140 -9.40 4.71 -5.12
N LEU A 141 -8.68 3.93 -4.32
CA LEU A 141 -7.25 3.67 -4.56
C LEU A 141 -7.01 2.92 -5.89
N THR A 142 -7.86 1.92 -6.19
CA THR A 142 -7.87 1.19 -7.48
C THR A 142 -8.14 2.13 -8.64
N GLU A 143 -9.09 3.05 -8.47
CA GLU A 143 -9.48 4.04 -9.48
C GLU A 143 -8.36 5.04 -9.75
N ALA A 144 -7.66 5.51 -8.72
CA ALA A 144 -6.48 6.37 -8.86
C ALA A 144 -5.36 5.66 -9.65
N PHE A 145 -5.12 4.37 -9.35
CA PHE A 145 -4.14 3.57 -10.08
C PHE A 145 -4.53 3.34 -11.54
N ARG A 146 -5.80 2.99 -11.79
CA ARG A 146 -6.39 2.85 -13.12
C ARG A 146 -6.24 4.14 -13.93
N ALA A 147 -6.64 5.28 -13.36
CA ALA A 147 -6.59 6.58 -14.04
C ALA A 147 -5.16 6.99 -14.40
N ALA A 148 -4.20 6.77 -13.49
CA ALA A 148 -2.78 7.02 -13.78
C ALA A 148 -2.28 6.11 -14.91
N GLY A 149 -2.61 4.81 -14.87
CA GLY A 149 -2.27 3.86 -15.93
C GLY A 149 -2.88 4.21 -17.29
N GLU A 150 -4.15 4.63 -17.30
CA GLU A 150 -4.85 5.08 -18.51
C GLU A 150 -4.22 6.34 -19.11
N TYR A 151 -3.94 7.34 -18.27
CA TYR A 151 -3.26 8.56 -18.70
C TYR A 151 -1.92 8.25 -19.37
N VAL A 152 -1.13 7.36 -18.74
CA VAL A 152 0.15 6.96 -19.31
C VAL A 152 -0.05 6.07 -20.53
N LEU A 153 -1.10 5.28 -20.67
CA LEU A 153 -1.27 4.49 -21.89
C LEU A 153 -1.74 5.35 -23.08
N HIS A 154 -2.51 6.41 -22.84
CA HIS A 154 -3.09 7.27 -23.89
C HIS A 154 -2.28 8.53 -24.20
N GLY A 155 -1.29 8.85 -23.38
CA GLY A 155 -0.50 10.07 -23.55
C GLY A 155 0.28 10.10 -24.87
N ARG A 156 0.53 11.33 -25.32
CA ARG A 156 1.20 11.62 -26.60
C ARG A 156 2.52 12.37 -26.41
N GLY A 157 2.83 12.75 -25.17
CA GLY A 157 4.04 13.46 -24.82
C GLY A 157 5.24 12.53 -24.65
N PRO A 158 6.41 13.10 -24.34
CA PRO A 158 7.58 12.34 -23.90
C PRO A 158 7.23 11.44 -22.70
N LEU A 159 7.65 10.16 -22.75
CA LEU A 159 7.27 9.16 -21.74
C LEU A 159 7.51 9.63 -20.30
N ARG A 160 8.70 10.18 -20.01
CA ARG A 160 9.07 10.66 -18.67
C ARG A 160 8.12 11.75 -18.15
N GLN A 161 7.71 12.67 -19.03
CA GLN A 161 6.80 13.76 -18.67
C GLN A 161 5.43 13.20 -18.34
N ASP A 162 4.91 12.30 -19.17
CA ASP A 162 3.58 11.72 -18.95
C ASP A 162 3.54 10.80 -17.73
N ILE A 163 4.59 10.01 -17.47
CA ILE A 163 4.73 9.19 -16.26
C ILE A 163 4.76 10.07 -15.02
N THR A 164 5.58 11.14 -15.04
CA THR A 164 5.68 12.10 -13.94
C THR A 164 4.36 12.80 -13.69
N ALA A 165 3.67 13.22 -14.76
CA ALA A 165 2.35 13.84 -14.67
C ALA A 165 1.33 12.89 -14.06
N ALA A 166 1.18 11.67 -14.60
CA ALA A 166 0.24 10.68 -14.07
C ALA A 166 0.50 10.37 -12.59
N TYR A 167 1.76 10.21 -12.19
CA TYR A 167 2.10 9.97 -10.79
C TYR A 167 1.70 11.17 -9.91
N ARG A 168 2.08 12.39 -10.29
CA ARG A 168 1.91 13.58 -9.43
C ARG A 168 0.50 14.16 -9.43
N THR A 169 -0.22 14.05 -10.54
CA THR A 169 -1.52 14.71 -10.72
C THR A 169 -2.70 13.76 -10.61
N LEU A 170 -2.49 12.44 -10.77
CA LEU A 170 -3.55 11.44 -10.67
C LEU A 170 -3.31 10.49 -9.48
N TRP A 171 -2.18 9.79 -9.45
CA TRP A 171 -1.91 8.82 -8.39
C TRP A 171 -1.82 9.48 -7.02
N VAL A 172 -0.94 10.47 -6.82
CA VAL A 172 -0.73 11.08 -5.50
C VAL A 172 -2.00 11.72 -4.93
N PRO A 173 -2.75 12.58 -5.66
CA PRO A 173 -3.98 13.16 -5.13
C PRO A 173 -5.07 12.12 -4.91
N GLY A 174 -5.23 11.17 -5.85
CA GLY A 174 -6.24 10.12 -5.75
C GLY A 174 -5.98 9.15 -4.59
N ALA A 175 -4.74 8.69 -4.43
CA ALA A 175 -4.34 7.84 -3.31
C ALA A 175 -4.49 8.56 -1.96
N ARG A 176 -4.12 9.86 -1.89
CA ARG A 176 -4.31 10.66 -0.68
C ARG A 176 -5.78 10.78 -0.31
N ALA A 177 -6.65 11.05 -1.29
CA ALA A 177 -8.09 11.10 -1.08
C ALA A 177 -8.67 9.74 -0.62
N ALA A 178 -8.24 8.64 -1.25
CA ALA A 178 -8.67 7.29 -0.88
C ALA A 178 -8.23 6.91 0.55
N TYR A 179 -6.98 7.20 0.92
CA TYR A 179 -6.48 6.95 2.27
C TYR A 179 -7.22 7.79 3.32
N ALA A 180 -7.46 9.08 3.06
CA ALA A 180 -8.21 9.96 3.96
C ALA A 180 -9.66 9.50 4.14
N ALA A 181 -10.36 9.14 3.06
CA ALA A 181 -11.74 8.65 3.12
C ALA A 181 -11.84 7.28 3.82
N ALA A 182 -10.85 6.41 3.64
CA ALA A 182 -10.77 5.15 4.37
C ALA A 182 -10.50 5.39 5.87
N GLU A 183 -9.61 6.33 6.20
CA GLU A 183 -9.32 6.72 7.57
C GLU A 183 -10.57 7.25 8.28
N GLU A 184 -11.28 8.19 7.65
CA GLU A 184 -12.55 8.74 8.15
C GLU A 184 -13.58 7.64 8.40
N GLN A 185 -13.72 6.69 7.46
CA GLN A 185 -14.60 5.53 7.64
C GLN A 185 -14.19 4.70 8.87
N LYS A 186 -12.90 4.46 9.09
CA LYS A 186 -12.43 3.69 10.26
C LYS A 186 -12.65 4.47 11.56
N ARG A 187 -12.45 5.79 11.55
CA ARG A 187 -12.70 6.68 12.71
C ARG A 187 -14.17 6.74 13.14
N SER A 188 -15.10 6.45 12.24
CA SER A 188 -16.53 6.32 12.59
C SER A 188 -16.85 5.09 13.45
N ARG A 189 -15.91 4.15 13.58
CA ARG A 189 -16.05 2.93 14.39
C ARG A 189 -15.41 3.13 15.77
N PRO A 190 -15.89 2.42 16.81
CA PRO A 190 -15.23 2.42 18.10
C PRO A 190 -13.75 2.03 17.96
N SER A 191 -12.85 2.93 18.36
CA SER A 191 -11.41 2.71 18.46
C SER A 191 -10.97 2.83 19.91
N VAL A 192 -9.69 2.53 20.16
CA VAL A 192 -9.07 2.84 21.45
C VAL A 192 -9.12 4.36 21.67
N PRO A 193 -9.49 4.85 22.87
CA PRO A 193 -9.40 6.26 23.22
C PRO A 193 -7.97 6.79 23.06
N SER A 194 -7.84 8.04 22.59
CA SER A 194 -6.52 8.70 22.59
C SER A 194 -6.02 8.89 24.03
N PRO A 195 -4.71 8.74 24.29
CA PRO A 195 -4.15 9.08 25.60
C PRO A 195 -4.40 10.55 25.94
N VAL A 196 -4.97 10.80 27.12
CA VAL A 196 -5.13 12.12 27.72
C VAL A 196 -3.99 12.31 28.71
N TYR A 197 -3.28 13.43 28.61
CA TYR A 197 -2.13 13.73 29.45
C TYR A 197 -2.45 14.83 30.46
N ASP A 198 -1.98 14.67 31.70
CA ASP A 198 -1.93 15.76 32.67
C ASP A 198 -0.75 16.71 32.42
N LEU A 199 -0.59 17.71 33.29
CA LEU A 199 0.51 18.70 33.23
C LEU A 199 1.90 18.07 33.38
N GLU A 200 1.99 16.89 33.99
CA GLU A 200 3.23 16.13 34.23
C GLU A 200 3.50 15.09 33.13
N ARG A 201 2.61 15.00 32.12
CA ARG A 201 2.63 14.00 31.04
C ARG A 201 2.32 12.58 31.48
N ASN A 202 1.60 12.39 32.58
CA ASN A 202 1.01 11.09 32.91
C ASN A 202 -0.26 10.87 32.10
N ILE A 203 -0.52 9.62 31.69
CA ILE A 203 -1.75 9.24 30.99
C ILE A 203 -2.85 9.07 32.03
N VAL A 204 -3.88 9.92 31.99
CA VAL A 204 -4.93 9.95 33.02
C VAL A 204 -6.14 9.07 32.70
N ASN A 205 -6.31 8.65 31.44
CA ASN A 205 -7.38 7.75 31.00
C ASN A 205 -6.86 6.32 30.73
N LEU A 206 -5.87 5.88 31.51
CA LEU A 206 -5.24 4.57 31.29
C LEU A 206 -6.25 3.42 31.46
N ASP A 207 -7.12 3.49 32.46
CA ASP A 207 -8.15 2.48 32.73
C ASP A 207 -9.12 2.32 31.54
N GLU A 208 -9.52 3.43 30.89
CA GLU A 208 -10.39 3.39 29.71
C GLU A 208 -9.69 2.76 28.49
N ILE A 209 -8.37 2.93 28.39
CA ILE A 209 -7.54 2.29 27.36
C ILE A 209 -7.37 0.79 27.67
N GLU A 210 -7.25 0.43 28.95
CA GLU A 210 -7.18 -0.96 29.44
C GLU A 210 -8.42 -1.77 29.12
N GLU A 211 -9.60 -1.14 29.20
CA GLU A 211 -10.88 -1.78 28.92
C GLU A 211 -11.16 -1.99 27.42
N ALA A 212 -10.34 -1.40 26.54
CA ALA A 212 -10.55 -1.48 25.09
C ALA A 212 -10.37 -2.92 24.56
N GLY A 213 -11.40 -3.43 23.88
CA GLY A 213 -11.37 -4.76 23.28
C GLY A 213 -10.47 -4.88 22.05
N GLN A 214 -10.11 -6.11 21.68
CA GLN A 214 -9.25 -6.39 20.51
C GLN A 214 -9.77 -5.74 19.21
N SER A 215 -11.10 -5.67 19.02
CA SER A 215 -11.68 -5.03 17.84
C SER A 215 -11.42 -3.52 17.77
N GLN A 216 -11.32 -2.84 18.92
CA GLN A 216 -10.99 -1.42 18.99
C GLN A 216 -9.52 -1.18 18.68
N TRP A 217 -8.63 -2.04 19.19
CA TRP A 217 -7.21 -2.05 18.83
C TRP A 217 -6.97 -2.31 17.35
N ASP A 218 -7.70 -3.27 16.75
CA ASP A 218 -7.64 -3.53 15.31
C ASP A 218 -8.01 -2.30 14.48
N VAL A 219 -9.06 -1.57 14.87
CA VAL A 219 -9.47 -0.32 14.21
C VAL A 219 -8.41 0.76 14.39
N HIS A 220 -7.89 0.92 15.59
CA HIS A 220 -6.81 1.86 15.90
C HIS A 220 -5.57 1.60 15.03
N ASP A 221 -5.15 0.35 14.88
CA ASP A 221 -4.00 -0.03 14.05
C ASP A 221 -4.25 0.25 12.57
N GLN A 222 -5.45 -0.05 12.06
CA GLN A 222 -5.84 0.26 10.68
C GLN A 222 -5.79 1.77 10.39
N ILE A 223 -6.24 2.61 11.32
CA ILE A 223 -6.14 4.08 11.21
C ILE A 223 -4.68 4.50 11.11
N ARG A 224 -3.80 3.98 11.98
CA ARG A 224 -2.36 4.30 11.96
C ARG A 224 -1.68 3.86 10.68
N ILE A 225 -2.03 2.69 10.14
CA ILE A 225 -1.53 2.20 8.85
C ILE A 225 -1.90 3.19 7.74
N LEU A 226 -3.17 3.58 7.63
CA LEU A 226 -3.67 4.52 6.62
C LEU A 226 -2.98 5.90 6.71
N MET A 227 -2.80 6.42 7.93
CA MET A 227 -2.06 7.68 8.13
C MET A 227 -0.61 7.57 7.62
N ARG A 228 0.06 6.42 7.82
CA ARG A 228 1.42 6.19 7.31
C ARG A 228 1.47 6.01 5.80
N TYR A 229 0.42 5.42 5.21
CA TYR A 229 0.28 5.38 3.75
C TYR A 229 0.14 6.79 3.17
N GLY A 230 -0.69 7.64 3.78
CA GLY A 230 -0.83 9.04 3.38
C GLY A 230 0.50 9.80 3.47
N ALA A 231 1.23 9.67 4.58
CA ALA A 231 2.54 10.31 4.77
C ALA A 231 3.61 9.81 3.77
N SER A 232 3.50 8.57 3.29
CA SER A 232 4.44 8.03 2.27
C SER A 232 4.36 8.76 0.92
N LEU A 233 3.29 9.52 0.67
CA LEU A 233 3.08 10.28 -0.56
C LEU A 233 3.76 11.67 -0.54
N ASP A 234 4.33 12.09 0.60
CA ASP A 234 4.99 13.38 0.73
C ASP A 234 6.35 13.40 0.01
N GLU A 235 6.97 12.23 -0.17
CA GLU A 235 8.21 12.04 -0.91
C GLU A 235 7.96 11.26 -2.21
N ALA A 236 8.53 11.72 -3.32
CA ALA A 236 8.48 10.99 -4.57
C ALA A 236 9.39 9.75 -4.51
N PRO A 237 8.94 8.58 -4.99
CA PRO A 237 9.75 7.37 -4.98
C PRO A 237 10.99 7.54 -5.87
N PRO A 238 12.12 6.89 -5.54
CA PRO A 238 13.34 6.95 -6.36
C PRO A 238 13.12 6.58 -7.83
N GLU A 239 12.16 5.69 -8.12
CA GLU A 239 11.75 5.26 -9.45
C GLU A 239 11.27 6.40 -10.35
N LEU A 240 10.80 7.52 -9.76
CA LEU A 240 10.37 8.70 -10.52
C LEU A 240 11.54 9.58 -11.00
N ARG A 241 12.78 9.28 -10.58
CA ARG A 241 13.96 10.01 -11.04
C ARG A 241 14.24 9.67 -12.51
N PRO A 242 14.67 10.62 -13.36
CA PRO A 242 14.87 10.37 -14.79
C PRO A 242 15.72 9.14 -15.11
N HIS A 243 16.92 9.02 -14.53
CA HIS A 243 17.82 7.88 -14.76
C HIS A 243 17.22 6.54 -14.32
N LYS A 244 16.37 6.51 -13.28
CA LYS A 244 15.67 5.29 -12.86
C LYS A 244 14.55 4.92 -13.81
N MET A 245 13.81 5.90 -14.33
CA MET A 245 12.82 5.65 -15.38
C MET A 245 13.51 5.10 -16.63
N ASP A 246 14.68 5.62 -17.01
CA ASP A 246 15.42 5.13 -18.18
C ASP A 246 15.90 3.69 -18.01
N GLU A 247 16.45 3.37 -16.82
CA GLU A 247 16.83 2.01 -16.43
C GLU A 247 15.64 1.04 -16.57
N ILE A 248 14.46 1.41 -16.07
CA ILE A 248 13.24 0.60 -16.19
C ILE A 248 12.79 0.49 -17.65
N LEU A 249 12.86 1.59 -18.42
CA LEU A 249 12.41 1.63 -19.81
C LEU A 249 13.41 0.99 -20.79
N GLY A 250 14.56 0.50 -20.31
CA GLY A 250 15.63 -0.04 -21.14
C GLY A 250 16.26 1.00 -22.08
N ARG A 251 16.32 2.27 -21.65
CA ARG A 251 16.86 3.40 -22.42
C ARG A 251 18.27 3.79 -21.90
N PRO A 252 19.21 4.13 -22.80
CA PRO A 252 20.54 4.62 -22.41
C PRO A 252 20.49 6.02 -21.77
#